data_AF-A0A7X2VHZ1-F1
#
_entry.id   AF-A0A7X2VHZ1-F1
#
_cell.length_a   1.000
_cell.length_b   1.000
_cell.length_c   1.000
_cell.angle_alpha   90.00
_cell.angle_beta   90.00
_cell.angle_gamma   90.00
#
_symmetry.space_group_name_H-M   'P 1'
#
loop_
_entity.id
_entity.type
_entity.pdbx_description
1 polymer ?
#
loop_
_entity_poly.entity_id
_entity_poly.type
_entity_poly.pdbx_seq_one_letter_code
_entity_poly.pdbx_strand_id
1 'polypeptide(L)'
;MANHEVPFFPEDATFTVGDSPINVRRYPDLTGEIVATYQPGEKVHYDSKGTNAGFRWISYVGESGNRNYMAIGPVDEAGNRTDLWGMLE
;
A
#
# COMPACT_ATOMS: atom_id res chain seq x y z
N MET A 1 7.08 -15.89 -18.71
CA MET A 1 6.86 -15.44 -17.31
C MET A 1 6.32 -14.03 -17.44
N ALA A 2 5.01 -13.83 -17.28
CA ALA A 2 4.44 -12.49 -17.38
C ALA A 2 4.94 -11.73 -16.16
N ASN A 3 5.86 -10.77 -16.37
CA ASN A 3 6.16 -9.76 -15.36
C ASN A 3 4.87 -8.98 -15.17
N HIS A 4 4.09 -9.38 -14.16
CA HIS A 4 2.90 -8.65 -13.75
C HIS A 4 3.38 -7.42 -12.97
N GLU A 5 4.06 -6.51 -13.67
CA GLU A 5 4.36 -5.19 -13.15
C GLU A 5 3.01 -4.47 -13.04
N VAL A 6 2.48 -4.49 -11.82
CA VAL A 6 1.28 -3.76 -11.47
C VAL A 6 1.54 -2.28 -11.77
N PRO A 7 0.70 -1.60 -12.56
CA PRO A 7 0.90 -0.19 -12.82
C PRO A 7 0.68 0.60 -11.52
N PHE A 8 1.72 1.32 -11.10
CA PHE A 8 1.65 2.32 -10.05
C PHE A 8 1.63 3.71 -10.68
N PHE A 9 0.67 4.53 -10.27
CA PHE A 9 0.50 5.89 -10.73
C PHE A 9 1.01 6.87 -9.67
N PRO A 10 1.66 7.98 -10.05
CA PRO A 10 2.10 8.99 -9.11
C PRO A 10 0.94 9.54 -8.26
N GLU A 11 1.17 9.63 -6.95
CA GLU A 11 0.30 10.29 -5.98
C GLU A 11 1.16 10.69 -4.78
N ASP A 12 1.25 11.99 -4.53
CA ASP A 12 1.95 12.54 -3.37
C ASP A 12 0.93 12.88 -2.30
N ALA A 13 0.85 12.06 -1.25
CA ALA A 13 -0.13 12.20 -0.19
C ALA A 13 0.33 11.49 1.09
N THR A 14 -0.39 11.73 2.19
CA THR A 14 -0.14 11.05 3.47
C THR A 14 -1.27 10.11 3.81
N PHE A 15 -0.92 8.88 4.22
CA PHE A 15 -1.87 7.92 4.77
C PHE A 15 -1.65 7.78 6.28
N THR A 16 -2.73 7.89 7.05
CA THR A 16 -2.75 7.63 8.50
C THR A 16 -3.45 6.29 8.74
N VAL A 17 -2.77 5.35 9.43
CA VAL A 17 -3.33 4.04 9.74
C VAL A 17 -4.51 4.16 10.70
N GLY A 18 -5.62 3.48 10.38
CA GLY A 18 -6.83 3.44 11.18
C GLY A 18 -6.70 2.49 12.38
N ASP A 19 -7.75 1.72 12.68
CA ASP A 19 -7.86 1.00 13.96
C ASP A 19 -7.03 -0.30 14.06
N SER A 20 -6.47 -0.80 12.95
CA SER A 20 -5.74 -2.07 12.91
C SER A 20 -4.34 -1.91 12.32
N PRO A 21 -3.32 -2.63 12.84
CA PRO A 21 -1.97 -2.58 12.28
C PRO A 21 -1.92 -3.07 10.84
N ILE A 22 -1.07 -2.46 10.02
CA ILE A 22 -0.91 -2.78 8.59
C ILE A 22 0.54 -3.16 8.29
N ASN A 23 0.72 -4.31 7.66
CA ASN A 23 2.02 -4.78 7.22
C ASN A 23 2.50 -4.05 5.96
N VAL A 24 3.79 -3.75 5.94
CA VAL A 24 4.51 -3.23 4.79
C VAL A 24 5.27 -4.37 4.13
N ARG A 25 5.17 -4.48 2.81
CA ARG A 25 5.74 -5.57 2.04
C ARG A 25 6.72 -5.10 0.98
N ARG A 26 7.62 -5.99 0.56
CA ARG A 26 8.55 -5.76 -0.58
C ARG A 26 7.90 -5.80 -1.95
N TYR A 27 6.75 -6.47 -2.06
CA TYR A 27 5.97 -6.55 -3.28
C TYR A 27 4.49 -6.29 -2.96
N PRO A 28 3.73 -5.67 -3.87
CA PRO A 28 2.32 -5.34 -3.67
C PRO A 28 1.43 -6.58 -3.85
N ASP A 29 1.69 -7.63 -3.10
CA ASP A 29 0.94 -8.89 -3.10
C ASP A 29 0.90 -9.51 -1.70
N LEU A 30 0.18 -10.62 -1.54
CA LEU A 30 -0.03 -11.26 -0.23
C LEU A 30 1.12 -12.17 0.21
N THR A 31 2.06 -12.47 -0.69
CA THR A 31 3.20 -13.36 -0.49
C THR A 31 4.53 -12.61 -0.30
N GLY A 32 4.59 -11.32 -0.64
CA GLY A 32 5.77 -10.49 -0.49
C GLY A 32 6.24 -10.41 0.96
N GLU A 33 7.56 -10.42 1.15
CA GLU A 33 8.20 -10.32 2.46
C GLU A 33 7.66 -9.14 3.26
N ILE A 34 7.26 -9.38 4.51
CA ILE A 34 6.87 -8.34 5.46
C ILE A 34 8.14 -7.72 6.04
N VAL A 35 8.29 -6.41 5.88
CA VAL A 35 9.52 -5.69 6.25
C VAL A 35 9.31 -4.59 7.29
N ALA A 36 8.05 -4.23 7.54
CA ALA A 36 7.65 -3.39 8.65
C ALA A 36 6.15 -3.61 8.95
N THR A 37 5.69 -3.07 10.06
CA THR A 37 4.28 -3.02 10.43
C THR A 37 4.00 -1.66 11.03
N TYR A 38 3.01 -0.95 10.49
CA TYR A 38 2.56 0.33 11.03
C TYR A 38 1.38 0.09 11.97
N GLN A 39 1.40 0.71 13.13
CA GLN A 39 0.38 0.68 14.17
C GLN A 39 -0.68 1.76 13.93
N PRO A 40 -1.87 1.61 14.54
CA PRO A 40 -2.91 2.64 14.54
C PRO A 40 -2.40 4.05 14.86
N GLY A 41 -2.79 5.02 14.04
CA GLY A 41 -2.39 6.43 14.16
C GLY A 41 -1.02 6.78 13.55
N GLU A 42 -0.21 5.80 13.15
CA GLU A 42 1.04 6.08 12.44
C GLU A 42 0.80 6.59 11.03
N LYS A 43 1.71 7.44 10.54
CA LYS A 43 1.59 8.12 9.24
C LYS A 43 2.68 7.68 8.29
N VAL A 44 2.32 7.53 7.02
CA VAL A 44 3.27 7.28 5.91
C VAL A 44 3.00 8.25 4.77
N HIS A 45 4.04 8.98 4.36
CA HIS A 45 4.04 9.70 3.10
C HIS A 45 4.43 8.75 1.98
N TYR A 46 3.70 8.82 0.87
CA TYR A 46 3.90 7.95 -0.27
C TYR A 46 3.87 8.73 -1.59
N ASP A 47 4.46 8.13 -2.62
CA ASP A 47 4.69 8.79 -3.91
C ASP A 47 3.91 8.15 -5.06
N SER A 48 3.29 7.00 -4.82
CA SER A 48 2.56 6.27 -5.84
C SER A 48 1.52 5.31 -5.28
N LYS A 49 0.53 4.98 -6.12
CA LYS A 49 -0.57 4.06 -5.80
C LYS A 49 -0.85 3.08 -6.92
N GLY A 50 -1.26 1.87 -6.58
CA GLY A 50 -1.56 0.80 -7.53
C GLY A 50 -2.60 -0.16 -6.97
N THR A 51 -3.12 -1.04 -7.82
CA THR A 51 -4.13 -2.03 -7.41
C THR A 51 -3.65 -3.42 -7.80
N ASN A 52 -3.55 -4.33 -6.84
CA ASN A 52 -3.15 -5.71 -7.08
C ASN A 52 -3.67 -6.64 -5.99
N ALA A 53 -3.82 -7.92 -6.31
CA ALA A 53 -4.24 -8.97 -5.37
C ALA A 53 -5.53 -8.63 -4.58
N GLY A 54 -6.44 -7.83 -5.16
CA GLY A 54 -7.68 -7.39 -4.52
C GLY A 54 -7.55 -6.21 -3.55
N PHE A 55 -6.40 -5.54 -3.50
CA PHE A 55 -6.16 -4.39 -2.62
C PHE A 55 -5.66 -3.16 -3.37
N ARG A 56 -5.97 -2.00 -2.80
CA ARG A 56 -5.30 -0.75 -3.10
C ARG A 56 -4.00 -0.70 -2.32
N TRP A 57 -2.91 -0.45 -3.02
CA TRP A 57 -1.56 -0.33 -2.46
C TRP A 57 -1.07 1.09 -2.64
N ILE A 58 -0.39 1.60 -1.61
CA ILE A 58 0.47 2.78 -1.72
C ILE A 58 1.93 2.34 -1.70
N SER A 59 2.81 3.14 -2.29
CA SER A 59 4.23 2.84 -2.33
C SER A 59 5.11 4.06 -2.06
N TYR A 60 6.20 3.79 -1.35
CA TYR A 60 7.17 4.79 -0.90
C TYR A 60 8.56 4.18 -0.81
N VAL A 61 9.59 5.03 -0.85
CA VAL A 61 10.96 4.62 -0.55
C VAL A 61 11.20 4.79 0.94
N GLY A 62 11.47 3.69 1.65
CA GLY A 62 11.80 3.74 3.07
C GLY A 62 13.23 4.18 3.34
N GLU A 63 13.61 4.35 4.61
CA GLU A 63 14.96 4.77 5.02
C GLU A 63 16.08 3.86 4.50
N SER A 64 15.80 2.57 4.30
CA SER A 64 16.74 1.62 3.69
C SER A 64 17.03 1.85 2.20
N GLY A 65 16.40 2.82 1.55
CA GLY A 65 16.47 3.06 0.11
C GLY A 65 15.64 2.09 -0.74
N ASN A 66 14.99 1.10 -0.11
CA ASN A 66 14.16 0.13 -0.79
C ASN A 66 12.71 0.62 -0.95
N ARG A 67 12.09 0.23 -2.06
CA ARG A 67 10.66 0.43 -2.32
C ARG A 67 9.84 -0.48 -1.41
N ASN A 68 8.80 0.08 -0.83
CA ASN A 68 7.88 -0.55 0.11
C ASN A 68 6.44 -0.42 -0.38
N TYR A 69 5.59 -1.36 0.00
CA TYR A 69 4.18 -1.39 -0.39
C TYR A 69 3.30 -1.64 0.82
N MET A 70 2.29 -0.80 1.02
CA MET A 70 1.30 -0.93 2.09
C MET A 70 -0.10 -1.04 1.48
N ALA A 71 -0.84 -2.09 1.83
CA ALA A 71 -2.24 -2.23 1.43
C ALA A 71 -3.10 -1.33 2.32
N ILE A 72 -3.87 -0.43 1.71
CA ILE A 72 -4.70 0.56 2.43
C ILE A 72 -6.19 0.24 2.39
N GLY A 73 -6.58 -0.84 1.73
CA GLY A 73 -7.98 -1.29 1.70
C GLY A 73 -8.29 -2.21 0.51
N PRO A 74 -9.38 -2.98 0.59
CA PRO A 74 -9.85 -3.82 -0.52
C PRO A 74 -10.38 -2.99 -1.69
N VAL A 75 -10.36 -3.61 -2.87
CA VAL A 75 -11.02 -3.10 -4.07
C VAL A 75 -12.04 -4.12 -4.60
N ASP A 76 -13.00 -3.65 -5.39
CA ASP A 76 -13.86 -4.53 -6.19
C ASP A 76 -13.15 -5.05 -7.45
N GLU A 77 -13.84 -5.90 -8.23
CA GLU A 77 -13.31 -6.44 -9.50
C GLU A 77 -13.00 -5.35 -10.53
N ALA A 78 -13.63 -4.17 -10.42
CA ALA A 78 -13.38 -3.02 -11.28
C ALA A 78 -12.22 -2.14 -10.78
N GLY A 79 -11.62 -2.47 -9.64
CA GLY A 79 -10.52 -1.72 -9.03
C GLY A 79 -10.95 -0.50 -8.24
N ASN A 80 -12.25 -0.33 -7.99
CA ASN A 80 -12.76 0.73 -7.12
C ASN A 80 -12.52 0.36 -5.67
N ARG A 81 -12.05 1.33 -4.88
CA ARG A 81 -11.87 1.15 -3.44
C ARG A 81 -13.24 0.94 -2.77
N THR A 82 -13.40 -0.19 -2.09
CA THR A 82 -14.64 -0.51 -1.35
C THR A 82 -14.56 -0.13 0.11
N ASP A 83 -13.35 -0.08 0.66
CA ASP A 83 -13.08 0.34 2.04
C ASP A 83 -11.68 0.96 2.16
N LEU A 84 -11.44 1.74 3.21
CA LEU A 84 -10.17 2.39 3.51
C LEU A 84 -9.81 2.12 4.97
N TRP A 85 -8.68 1.45 5.20
CA TRP A 85 -8.20 1.06 6.53
C TRP A 85 -7.51 2.21 7.29
N GLY A 86 -7.92 3.45 7.03
CA GLY A 86 -7.29 4.66 7.55
C GLY A 86 -7.83 5.94 6.92
N MET A 87 -7.01 6.98 6.93
CA MET A 87 -7.36 8.29 6.37
C MET A 87 -6.30 8.75 5.37
N LEU A 88 -6.74 9.36 4.27
CA LEU A 88 -5.88 10.01 3.29
C LEU A 88 -5.96 11.52 3.48
N GLU A 89 -4.81 12.17 3.60
CA GLU A 89 -4.61 13.61 3.70
C GLU A 89 -3.87 14.15 2.47
#